data_AF-A0A5C8PCP5-F1
#
_entry.id   AF-A0A5C8PCP5-F1
#
_cell.length_a   1.000
_cell.length_b   1.000
_cell.length_c   1.000
_cell.angle_alpha   90.00
_cell.angle_beta   90.00
_cell.angle_gamma   90.00
#
_symmetry.space_group_name_H-M   'P 1'
#
loop_
_entity.id
_entity.type
_entity.pdbx_description
1 polymer ?
#
loop_
_entity_poly.entity_id
_entity_poly.type
_entity_poly.pdbx_seq_one_letter_code
_entity_poly.pdbx_strand_id
1 'polypeptide(L)'
;MIYAYAYLCVGVLTLISVLGAHMWQVRREPASFTHLVDALHPERITFKYLLLEKVLVPVLTGLFIVLAWPIACAVMLGMKFSRKSKASAIPVELRRKEFAVSPSSLGCSFTLDEIERLEVIDDPLGATPRSPFGHLNAHWEKFKSDAAPGSEIWSFREKWQPRWGAEETRSGYVELRQSEIGAVFIKAIEPADFRSGA
;
A
#
# COMPACT_ATOMS: atom_id res chain seq x y z
N MET A 1 8.51 -25.94 4.77
CA MET A 1 8.96 -27.14 4.03
C MET A 1 7.81 -27.99 3.52
N ILE A 2 6.72 -28.21 4.29
CA ILE A 2 5.57 -29.04 3.84
C ILE A 2 4.85 -28.50 2.58
N TYR A 3 4.73 -27.17 2.47
CA TYR A 3 4.09 -26.52 1.33
C TYR A 3 4.87 -26.70 0.01
N ALA A 4 6.20 -26.87 0.08
CA ALA A 4 7.03 -27.12 -1.11
C ALA A 4 6.82 -28.54 -1.65
N TYR A 5 6.71 -29.54 -0.77
CA TYR A 5 6.40 -30.92 -1.16
C TYR A 5 4.97 -31.08 -1.65
N ALA A 6 4.01 -30.41 -1.01
CA ALA A 6 2.62 -30.36 -1.47
C ALA A 6 2.52 -29.74 -2.88
N TYR A 7 3.28 -28.68 -3.13
CA TYR A 7 3.34 -28.03 -4.44
C TYR A 7 3.95 -28.94 -5.53
N LEU A 8 5.06 -29.63 -5.22
CA LEU A 8 5.66 -30.63 -6.11
C LEU A 8 4.70 -31.79 -6.42
N CYS A 9 3.96 -32.28 -5.42
CA CYS A 9 2.97 -33.33 -5.62
C CYS A 9 1.84 -32.88 -6.55
N VAL A 10 1.34 -31.65 -6.40
CA VAL A 10 0.28 -31.12 -7.28
C VAL A 10 0.79 -31.01 -8.72
N GLY A 11 2.03 -30.57 -8.93
CA GLY A 11 2.65 -30.50 -10.27
C GLY A 11 2.85 -31.88 -10.91
N VAL A 12 3.22 -32.89 -10.14
CA VAL A 12 3.36 -34.27 -10.65
C VAL A 12 1.99 -34.88 -10.98
N LEU A 13 0.97 -34.61 -10.16
CA LEU A 13 -0.40 -35.10 -10.38
C LEU A 13 -1.04 -34.49 -11.63
N THR A 14 -0.83 -33.19 -11.89
CA THR A 14 -1.33 -32.55 -13.11
C THR A 14 -0.62 -33.10 -14.36
N LEU A 15 0.69 -33.34 -14.28
CA LEU A 15 1.46 -33.95 -15.37
C LEU A 15 0.95 -35.37 -15.69
N ILE A 16 0.74 -36.19 -14.66
CA ILE A 16 0.21 -37.56 -14.82
C ILE A 16 -1.21 -37.54 -15.39
N SER A 17 -2.06 -36.60 -14.96
CA SER A 17 -3.43 -36.45 -15.47
C SER A 17 -3.46 -36.11 -16.96
N VAL A 18 -2.62 -35.16 -17.40
CA VAL A 18 -2.51 -34.76 -18.80
C VAL A 18 -1.96 -35.88 -19.66
N LEU A 19 -0.91 -36.58 -19.20
CA LEU A 19 -0.34 -37.73 -19.91
C LEU A 19 -1.34 -38.90 -20.00
N GLY A 20 -2.09 -39.15 -18.92
CA GLY A 20 -3.14 -40.17 -18.88
C GLY A 20 -4.28 -39.88 -19.85
N ALA A 21 -4.78 -38.64 -19.88
CA ALA A 21 -5.83 -38.22 -20.80
C ALA A 21 -5.36 -38.31 -22.27
N HIS A 22 -4.14 -37.87 -22.56
CA HIS A 22 -3.57 -37.94 -23.90
C HIS A 22 -3.37 -39.39 -24.38
N MET A 23 -2.83 -40.27 -23.53
CA MET A 23 -2.67 -41.69 -23.86
C MET A 23 -4.01 -42.39 -24.09
N TRP A 24 -5.06 -41.99 -23.37
CA TRP A 24 -6.40 -42.54 -23.54
C TRP A 24 -7.04 -42.10 -24.86
N GLN A 25 -6.77 -40.88 -25.29
CA GLN A 25 -7.31 -40.29 -26.52
C GLN A 25 -6.60 -40.83 -27.77
N VAL A 26 -5.28 -41.06 -27.70
CA VAL A 26 -4.51 -41.74 -28.77
C VAL A 26 -4.99 -43.17 -28.99
N ARG A 27 -5.42 -43.88 -27.93
CA ARG A 27 -6.03 -45.21 -28.05
C ARG A 27 -7.43 -45.20 -28.68
N ARG A 28 -8.08 -44.03 -28.78
CA ARG A 28 -9.46 -43.89 -29.27
C ARG A 28 -9.58 -43.34 -30.69
N GLU A 29 -8.50 -42.92 -31.36
CA GLU A 29 -8.61 -42.51 -32.76
C GLU A 29 -8.88 -43.74 -33.65
N PRO A 30 -10.07 -43.82 -34.29
CA PRO A 30 -10.41 -44.95 -35.14
C PRO A 30 -9.59 -44.90 -36.42
N ALA A 31 -9.10 -46.06 -36.83
CA ALA A 31 -8.23 -46.33 -37.98
C ALA A 31 -8.81 -45.98 -39.36
N SER A 32 -9.76 -45.05 -39.47
CA SER A 32 -10.43 -44.70 -40.72
C SER A 32 -9.91 -43.42 -41.38
N PHE A 33 -9.37 -42.47 -40.61
CA PHE A 33 -8.83 -41.22 -41.17
C PHE A 33 -7.36 -41.30 -41.59
N THR A 34 -6.57 -42.15 -40.92
CA THR A 34 -5.16 -42.37 -41.22
C THR A 34 -4.94 -42.96 -42.61
N HIS A 35 -5.80 -43.87 -43.06
CA HIS A 35 -5.64 -44.54 -44.36
C HIS A 35 -5.91 -43.62 -45.57
N LEU A 36 -6.77 -42.61 -45.43
CA LEU A 36 -7.05 -41.64 -46.50
C LEU A 36 -5.95 -40.59 -46.63
N VAL A 37 -5.31 -40.23 -45.52
CA VAL A 37 -4.20 -39.26 -45.49
C VAL A 37 -2.90 -39.92 -45.96
N ASP A 38 -2.67 -41.19 -45.61
CA ASP A 38 -1.51 -41.97 -46.09
C ASP A 38 -1.53 -42.20 -47.61
N ALA A 39 -2.71 -42.30 -48.23
CA ALA A 39 -2.84 -42.51 -49.68
C ALA A 39 -2.50 -41.25 -50.51
N LEU A 40 -2.55 -40.05 -49.91
CA LEU A 40 -2.42 -38.78 -50.62
C LEU A 40 -1.01 -38.17 -50.57
N HIS A 41 -0.19 -38.52 -49.58
CA HIS A 41 1.18 -37.99 -49.45
C HIS A 41 2.18 -39.03 -48.90
N PRO A 42 2.65 -39.98 -49.73
CA PRO A 42 3.52 -41.07 -49.30
C PRO A 42 4.97 -40.65 -48.94
N GLU A 43 5.37 -39.41 -49.19
CA GLU A 43 6.77 -38.97 -49.08
C GLU A 43 7.02 -37.85 -48.04
N ARG A 44 6.04 -37.53 -47.18
CA ARG A 44 6.11 -36.28 -46.41
C ARG A 44 5.69 -36.33 -44.95
N ILE A 45 5.99 -37.36 -44.17
CA ILE A 45 5.75 -37.23 -42.72
C ILE A 45 6.70 -38.08 -41.87
N THR A 46 7.90 -37.55 -41.65
CA THR A 46 8.78 -38.05 -40.59
C THR A 46 8.08 -37.77 -39.26
N PHE A 47 7.55 -38.82 -38.62
CA PHE A 47 6.92 -38.93 -37.28
C PHE A 47 7.28 -37.84 -36.24
N LYS A 48 8.51 -37.32 -36.32
CA LYS A 48 9.07 -36.22 -35.55
C LYS A 48 8.20 -34.95 -35.56
N TYR A 49 7.62 -34.54 -36.69
CA TYR A 49 6.81 -33.32 -36.76
C TYR A 49 5.45 -33.45 -36.06
N LEU A 50 4.80 -34.62 -36.20
CA LEU A 50 3.55 -34.94 -35.50
C LEU A 50 3.76 -35.06 -33.98
N LEU A 51 4.87 -35.65 -33.56
CA LEU A 51 5.22 -35.77 -32.14
C LEU A 51 5.63 -34.41 -31.54
N LEU A 52 6.39 -33.59 -32.29
CA LEU A 52 6.75 -32.25 -31.86
C LEU A 52 5.51 -31.37 -31.71
N GLU A 53 4.64 -31.28 -32.71
CA GLU A 53 3.56 -30.30 -32.65
C GLU A 53 2.46 -30.70 -31.66
N LYS A 54 2.07 -31.98 -31.61
CA LYS A 54 1.00 -32.44 -30.71
C LYS A 54 1.42 -32.62 -29.25
N VAL A 55 2.69 -32.94 -28.97
CA VAL A 55 3.16 -33.20 -27.59
C VAL A 55 4.08 -32.11 -27.07
N LEU A 56 4.94 -31.52 -27.90
CA LEU A 56 5.87 -30.48 -27.43
C LEU A 56 5.11 -29.21 -27.04
N VAL A 57 4.07 -28.81 -27.79
CA VAL A 57 3.33 -27.57 -27.53
C VAL A 57 2.61 -27.62 -26.18
N PRO A 58 1.76 -28.63 -25.86
CA PRO A 58 1.09 -28.67 -24.56
C PRO A 58 2.05 -28.83 -23.38
N VAL A 59 3.14 -29.58 -23.57
CA VAL A 59 4.18 -29.77 -22.53
C VAL A 59 4.94 -28.47 -22.28
N LEU A 60 5.34 -27.74 -23.33
CA LEU A 60 5.96 -26.42 -23.22
C LEU A 60 5.00 -25.42 -22.57
N THR A 61 3.72 -25.40 -22.96
CA THR A 61 2.71 -24.52 -22.36
C THR A 61 2.50 -24.83 -20.88
N GLY A 62 2.38 -26.11 -20.51
CA GLY A 62 2.25 -26.52 -19.10
C GLY A 62 3.49 -26.17 -18.29
N LEU A 63 4.68 -26.41 -18.83
CA LEU A 63 5.95 -26.03 -18.21
C LEU A 63 6.06 -24.51 -18.03
N PHE A 64 5.63 -23.73 -19.03
CA PHE A 64 5.65 -22.27 -18.97
C PHE A 64 4.68 -21.73 -17.90
N ILE A 65 3.49 -22.30 -17.76
CA ILE A 65 2.53 -21.91 -16.71
C ILE A 65 3.11 -22.21 -15.31
N VAL A 66 3.75 -23.36 -15.14
CA VAL A 66 4.40 -23.76 -13.88
C VAL A 66 5.65 -22.92 -13.58
N LEU A 67 6.35 -22.42 -14.59
CA LEU A 67 7.53 -21.57 -14.45
C LEU A 67 7.23 -20.06 -14.41
N ALA A 68 6.07 -19.60 -14.91
CA ALA A 68 5.73 -18.18 -14.96
C ALA A 68 5.14 -17.67 -13.64
N TRP A 69 4.35 -18.49 -12.94
CA TRP A 69 3.73 -18.08 -11.67
C TRP A 69 4.71 -17.83 -10.50
N PRO A 70 5.91 -18.46 -10.36
CA PRO A 70 6.89 -18.11 -9.34
C PRO A 70 7.52 -16.74 -9.61
N ILE A 71 7.67 -16.34 -10.88
CA ILE A 71 8.16 -15.01 -11.28
C ILE A 71 7.10 -13.97 -10.91
N ALA A 72 5.83 -14.21 -11.24
CA ALA A 72 4.74 -13.33 -10.84
C ALA A 72 4.62 -13.21 -9.30
N CYS A 73 4.76 -14.32 -8.57
CA CYS A 73 4.82 -14.32 -7.10
C CYS A 73 6.05 -13.58 -6.58
N ALA A 74 7.24 -13.78 -7.16
CA ALA A 74 8.46 -13.08 -6.77
C ALA A 74 8.35 -11.57 -7.03
N VAL A 75 7.71 -11.15 -8.12
CA VAL A 75 7.43 -9.74 -8.43
C VAL A 75 6.40 -9.16 -7.45
N MET A 76 5.31 -9.87 -7.14
CA MET A 76 4.34 -9.42 -6.12
C MET A 76 4.94 -9.36 -4.71
N LEU A 77 5.73 -10.37 -4.31
CA LEU A 77 6.46 -10.35 -3.03
C LEU A 77 7.51 -9.24 -3.02
N GLY A 78 8.28 -9.10 -4.09
CA GLY A 78 9.27 -8.05 -4.27
C GLY A 78 8.65 -6.65 -4.23
N MET A 79 7.45 -6.45 -4.76
CA MET A 79 6.70 -5.19 -4.64
C MET A 79 6.18 -4.93 -3.23
N LYS A 80 5.67 -5.95 -2.52
CA LYS A 80 5.24 -5.81 -1.10
C LYS A 80 6.44 -5.58 -0.17
N PHE A 81 7.54 -6.29 -0.39
CA PHE A 81 8.79 -6.14 0.35
C PHE A 81 9.49 -4.83 0.01
N SER A 82 9.47 -4.38 -1.26
CA SER A 82 9.94 -3.05 -1.66
C SER A 82 9.08 -1.91 -1.15
N ARG A 83 7.76 -2.10 -0.96
CA ARG A 83 6.93 -1.10 -0.25
C ARG A 83 7.27 -1.02 1.23
N LYS A 84 7.49 -2.17 1.90
CA LYS A 84 7.94 -2.22 3.30
C LYS A 84 9.38 -1.69 3.47
N SER A 85 10.24 -1.99 2.51
CA SER A 85 11.65 -1.57 2.47
C SER A 85 11.79 -0.11 2.07
N LYS A 86 11.03 0.44 1.11
CA LYS A 86 11.02 1.89 0.83
C LYS A 86 10.39 2.71 1.98
N ALA A 87 9.43 2.16 2.73
CA ALA A 87 8.96 2.75 3.97
C ALA A 87 9.99 2.67 5.12
N SER A 88 10.97 1.77 5.01
CA SER A 88 12.02 1.54 6.01
C SER A 88 13.43 2.01 5.59
N ALA A 89 13.61 2.40 4.32
CA ALA A 89 14.84 2.91 3.71
C ALA A 89 14.82 4.44 3.62
N ILE A 90 13.98 5.08 4.43
CA ILE A 90 14.22 6.45 4.87
C ILE A 90 15.20 6.31 6.03
N PRO A 91 16.47 6.74 5.90
CA PRO A 91 17.44 6.73 6.99
C PRO A 91 16.81 7.27 8.29
N VAL A 92 17.12 6.66 9.43
CA VAL A 92 16.49 7.01 10.73
C VAL A 92 16.66 8.50 11.07
N GLU A 93 17.77 9.11 10.65
CA GLU A 93 18.03 10.56 10.68
C GLU A 93 16.94 11.41 10.01
N LEU A 94 16.29 10.85 8.98
CA LEU A 94 15.33 11.51 8.11
C LEU A 94 13.89 11.29 8.53
N ARG A 95 13.67 10.30 9.40
CA ARG A 95 12.44 10.12 10.16
C ARG A 95 12.33 11.15 11.30
N ARG A 96 13.44 11.80 11.66
CA ARG A 96 13.60 12.65 12.84
C ARG A 96 13.82 14.14 12.52
N LYS A 97 13.16 14.68 11.48
CA LYS A 97 12.81 16.11 11.55
C LYS A 97 11.42 16.16 12.18
N GLU A 98 11.38 15.91 13.49
CA GLU A 98 10.16 16.12 14.26
C GLU A 98 9.85 17.61 14.18
N PHE A 99 8.60 17.94 13.87
CA PHE A 99 8.14 19.32 13.84
C PHE A 99 8.30 19.90 15.24
N ALA A 100 9.26 20.80 15.40
CA ALA A 100 9.49 21.55 16.62
C ALA A 100 9.05 22.98 16.36
N VAL A 101 8.10 23.46 17.16
CA VAL A 101 7.65 24.85 17.08
C VAL A 101 8.80 25.75 17.54
N SER A 102 9.08 26.84 16.83
CA SER A 102 10.01 27.86 17.32
C SER A 102 9.32 28.76 18.35
N PRO A 103 9.97 29.11 19.49
CA PRO A 103 9.43 30.10 20.43
C PRO A 103 9.12 31.46 19.78
N SER A 104 9.81 31.80 18.68
CA SER A 104 9.57 33.03 17.92
C SER A 104 8.31 33.02 17.06
N SER A 105 7.66 31.85 16.91
CA SER A 105 6.44 31.65 16.10
C SER A 105 5.19 31.56 16.97
N LEU A 106 5.32 31.77 18.28
CA LEU A 106 4.22 31.86 19.23
C LEU A 106 3.47 33.19 19.06
N GLY A 107 2.15 33.09 19.00
CA GLY A 107 1.23 34.22 18.90
C GLY A 107 0.69 34.61 20.27
N CYS A 108 -0.61 34.46 20.46
CA CYS A 108 -1.29 34.76 21.73
C CYS A 108 -1.39 33.50 22.60
N SER A 109 -1.32 33.70 23.92
CA SER A 109 -1.70 32.69 24.91
C SER A 109 -3.22 32.64 25.09
N PHE A 110 -3.73 31.44 25.36
CA PHE A 110 -5.14 31.16 25.58
C PHE A 110 -5.29 30.14 26.71
N THR A 111 -6.44 30.18 27.38
CA THR A 111 -6.90 29.10 28.24
C THR A 111 -7.60 28.00 27.43
N LEU A 112 -7.65 26.77 27.96
CA LEU A 112 -8.38 25.67 27.34
C LEU A 112 -9.83 26.04 27.04
N ASP A 113 -10.52 26.66 27.99
CA ASP A 113 -11.92 27.05 27.86
C ASP A 113 -12.14 28.14 26.79
N GLU A 114 -11.18 29.04 26.60
CA GLU A 114 -11.24 30.04 25.53
C GLU A 114 -11.07 29.38 24.16
N ILE A 115 -10.11 28.46 24.03
CA ILE A 115 -9.89 27.73 22.77
C ILE A 115 -11.13 26.93 22.40
N GLU A 116 -11.71 26.21 23.36
CA GLU A 116 -12.91 25.42 23.11
C GLU A 116 -14.07 26.28 22.64
N ARG A 117 -14.27 27.46 23.22
CA ARG A 117 -15.32 28.40 22.81
C ARG A 117 -15.10 28.98 21.42
N LEU A 118 -13.85 29.27 21.06
CA LEU A 118 -13.48 29.82 19.75
C LEU A 118 -13.58 28.78 18.63
N GLU A 119 -13.29 27.52 18.94
CA GLU A 119 -13.13 26.45 17.96
C GLU A 119 -14.31 25.48 17.94
N VAL A 120 -15.44 25.84 18.56
CA VAL A 120 -16.68 25.07 18.45
C VAL A 120 -17.15 25.07 17.01
N ILE A 121 -17.25 23.89 16.41
CA ILE A 121 -17.87 23.72 15.10
C ILE A 121 -19.35 23.42 15.32
N ASP A 122 -20.21 24.29 14.79
CA ASP A 122 -21.66 24.10 14.76
C ASP A 122 -22.08 23.75 13.32
N ASP A 123 -22.56 22.52 13.13
CA ASP A 123 -23.03 22.07 11.83
C ASP A 123 -24.49 22.51 11.64
N PRO A 124 -24.79 23.44 10.71
CA PRO A 124 -26.15 23.95 10.51
C PRO A 124 -27.12 22.87 10.03
N LEU A 125 -26.62 21.75 9.51
CA LEU A 125 -27.43 20.61 9.07
C LEU A 125 -27.65 19.57 10.20
N GLY A 126 -27.01 19.75 11.35
CA GLY A 126 -27.17 18.87 12.52
C GLY A 126 -26.70 17.43 12.31
N ALA A 127 -25.84 17.17 11.32
CA ALA A 127 -25.31 15.84 11.04
C ALA A 127 -24.16 15.47 12.00
N THR A 128 -23.50 16.45 12.61
CA THR A 128 -22.44 16.24 13.60
C THR A 128 -22.72 16.93 14.93
N PRO A 129 -22.30 16.33 16.07
CA PRO A 129 -22.44 16.97 17.37
C PRO A 129 -21.61 18.26 17.42
N ARG A 130 -22.12 19.24 18.15
CA ARG A 130 -21.42 20.49 18.43
C ARG A 130 -20.21 20.21 19.32
N SER A 131 -19.01 20.20 18.75
CA SER A 131 -17.76 19.92 19.48
C SER A 131 -16.61 20.83 19.03
N PRO A 132 -15.68 21.16 19.95
CA PRO A 132 -14.43 21.83 19.58
C PRO A 132 -13.68 21.04 18.53
N PHE A 133 -13.23 21.70 17.46
CA PHE A 133 -12.47 21.13 16.36
C PHE A 133 -13.13 19.99 15.56
N GLY A 134 -14.43 19.74 15.76
CA GLY A 134 -15.19 18.71 15.03
C GLY A 134 -14.50 17.34 15.01
N HIS A 135 -14.06 16.88 13.84
CA HIS A 135 -13.38 15.60 13.66
C HIS A 135 -12.02 15.49 14.38
N LEU A 136 -11.38 16.61 14.70
CA LEU A 136 -10.12 16.64 15.47
C LEU A 136 -10.36 16.67 16.98
N ASN A 137 -11.62 16.65 17.45
CA ASN A 137 -11.95 16.70 18.87
C ASN A 137 -11.25 15.59 19.67
N ALA A 138 -11.17 14.37 19.13
CA ALA A 138 -10.47 13.27 19.80
C ALA A 138 -8.96 13.54 20.02
N HIS A 139 -8.33 14.25 19.08
CA HIS A 139 -6.94 14.68 19.22
C HIS A 139 -6.80 15.83 20.22
N TRP A 140 -7.80 16.71 20.28
CA TRP A 140 -7.88 17.79 21.26
C TRP A 140 -8.05 17.27 22.69
N GLU A 141 -8.95 16.31 22.92
CA GLU A 141 -9.13 15.65 24.22
C GLU A 141 -7.84 14.99 24.71
N LYS A 142 -7.09 14.35 23.79
CA LYS A 142 -5.79 13.79 24.11
C LYS A 142 -4.76 14.87 24.45
N PHE A 143 -4.73 15.97 23.70
CA PHE A 143 -3.85 17.09 24.00
C PHE A 143 -4.15 17.67 25.40
N LYS A 144 -5.44 17.78 25.78
CA LYS A 144 -5.84 18.20 27.12
C LYS A 144 -5.42 17.21 28.21
N SER A 145 -5.55 15.91 27.97
CA SER A 145 -5.14 14.90 28.96
C SER A 145 -3.63 14.88 29.17
N ASP A 146 -2.86 15.20 28.13
CA ASP A 146 -1.41 15.23 28.15
C ASP A 146 -0.87 16.56 28.70
N ALA A 147 -1.66 17.64 28.68
CA ALA A 147 -1.30 18.95 29.18
C ALA A 147 -1.19 18.98 30.72
N ALA A 148 -0.12 19.57 31.22
CA ALA A 148 0.11 19.70 32.65
C ALA A 148 -0.84 20.73 33.31
N PRO A 149 -1.26 20.51 34.57
CA PRO A 149 -2.07 21.49 35.29
C PRO A 149 -1.33 22.83 35.42
N GLY A 150 -1.93 23.91 34.90
CA GLY A 150 -1.36 25.25 34.95
C GLY A 150 -0.37 25.59 33.84
N SER A 151 -0.28 24.78 32.78
CA SER A 151 0.46 25.17 31.58
C SER A 151 -0.28 26.21 30.76
N GLU A 152 0.48 27.09 30.12
CA GLU A 152 -0.06 28.07 29.19
C GLU A 152 -0.12 27.48 27.80
N ILE A 153 -1.23 27.69 27.10
CA ILE A 153 -1.39 27.20 25.74
C ILE A 153 -1.24 28.38 24.80
N TRP A 154 -0.29 28.28 23.89
CA TRP A 154 0.04 29.33 22.93
C TRP A 154 -0.42 28.91 21.55
N SER A 155 -1.01 29.84 20.81
CA SER A 155 -1.24 29.66 19.38
C SER A 155 0.08 29.77 18.63
N PHE A 156 0.25 28.99 17.56
CA PHE A 156 1.39 29.12 16.66
C PHE A 156 0.96 29.06 15.20
N ARG A 157 1.74 29.69 14.35
CA ARG A 157 1.68 29.54 12.90
C ARG A 157 3.10 29.56 12.36
N GLU A 158 3.53 28.43 11.80
CA GLU A 158 4.91 28.27 11.37
C GLU A 158 4.98 27.60 10.01
N LYS A 159 5.90 28.11 9.17
CA LYS A 159 6.22 27.48 7.91
C LYS A 159 7.09 26.26 8.17
N TRP A 160 6.67 25.14 7.61
CA TRP A 160 7.36 23.88 7.68
C TRP A 160 7.63 23.37 6.27
N GLN A 161 8.92 23.20 5.97
CA GLN A 161 9.32 22.44 4.80
C GLN A 161 9.45 20.96 5.21
N PRO A 162 8.47 20.10 4.87
CA PRO A 162 8.66 18.67 5.03
C PRO A 162 9.83 18.22 4.16
N ARG A 163 10.49 17.13 4.58
CA ARG A 163 11.62 16.58 3.81
C ARG A 163 11.20 16.13 2.40
N TRP A 164 9.91 15.83 2.21
CA TRP A 164 9.29 15.42 0.96
C TRP A 164 7.95 16.18 0.87
N GLY A 165 7.67 16.82 -0.26
CA GLY A 165 6.48 17.64 -0.45
C GLY A 165 6.79 19.12 -0.62
N ALA A 166 5.74 19.91 -0.84
CA ALA A 166 5.82 21.36 -0.93
C ALA A 166 5.97 21.99 0.47
N GLU A 167 6.36 23.26 0.52
CA GLU A 167 6.31 24.04 1.77
C GLU A 167 4.87 24.11 2.28
N GLU A 168 4.68 23.88 3.58
CA GLU A 168 3.38 23.92 4.24
C GLU A 168 3.41 24.93 5.39
N THR A 169 2.33 25.65 5.62
CA THR A 169 2.11 26.42 6.85
C THR A 169 1.29 25.57 7.81
N ARG A 170 1.83 25.33 9.00
CA ARG A 170 1.15 24.61 10.08
C ARG A 170 0.68 25.61 11.12
N SER A 171 -0.57 25.47 11.56
CA SER A 171 -1.11 26.27 12.65
C SER A 171 -1.82 25.40 13.67
N GLY A 172 -1.80 25.86 14.92
CA GLY A 172 -2.37 25.11 16.02
C GLY A 172 -2.01 25.70 17.37
N TYR A 173 -1.99 24.83 18.37
CA TYR A 173 -1.77 25.18 19.77
C TYR A 173 -0.61 24.37 20.33
N VAL A 174 0.17 25.00 21.20
CA VAL A 174 1.32 24.38 21.85
C VAL A 174 1.33 24.70 23.33
N GLU A 175 1.68 23.71 24.13
CA GLU A 175 1.89 23.89 25.55
C GLU A 175 3.25 24.56 25.81
N LEU A 176 3.26 25.61 26.62
CA LEU A 176 4.49 26.23 27.11
C LEU A 176 4.61 26.00 28.61
N ARG A 177 5.73 25.39 29.01
CA ARG A 177 6.06 25.14 30.42
C ARG A 177 7.45 25.68 30.72
N GLN A 178 7.55 26.67 31.62
CA GLN A 178 8.84 27.23 32.04
C GLN A 178 9.74 27.64 30.85
N SER A 179 9.14 28.19 29.78
CA SER A 179 9.80 28.54 28.51
C SER A 179 10.27 27.36 27.64
N GLU A 180 9.86 26.13 27.96
CA GLU A 180 10.02 24.94 27.13
C GLU A 180 8.72 24.57 26.42
N ILE A 181 8.85 24.14 25.17
CA ILE A 181 7.74 23.71 24.33
C ILE A 181 7.41 22.25 24.67
N GLY A 182 6.18 22.04 25.14
CA GLY A 182 5.62 20.75 25.51
C GLY A 182 4.83 20.10 24.37
N ALA A 183 3.63 19.62 24.68
CA ALA A 183 2.75 19.01 23.69
C ALA A 183 2.39 20.00 22.56
N VAL A 184 2.24 19.49 21.33
CA VAL A 184 1.83 20.28 20.16
C VAL A 184 0.55 19.67 19.58
N PHE A 185 -0.47 20.50 19.39
CA PHE A 185 -1.70 20.19 18.68
C PHE A 185 -1.74 20.95 17.35
N ILE A 186 -1.81 20.22 16.24
CA ILE A 186 -1.91 20.81 14.90
C ILE A 186 -3.39 20.90 14.53
N LYS A 187 -3.87 22.12 14.33
CA LYS A 187 -5.25 22.41 13.88
C LYS A 187 -5.37 22.29 12.37
N ALA A 188 -4.44 22.91 11.63
CA ALA A 188 -4.51 23.01 10.18
C ALA A 188 -3.13 22.94 9.54
N ILE A 189 -3.09 22.37 8.33
CA ILE A 189 -1.93 22.31 7.45
C ILE A 189 -2.37 22.89 6.10
N GLU A 190 -1.78 24.02 5.73
CA GLU A 190 -2.09 24.74 4.50
C GLU A 190 -0.85 24.72 3.59
N PRO A 191 -0.98 24.64 2.26
CA PRO A 191 0.17 24.82 1.37
C PRO A 191 0.70 26.27 1.49
N ALA A 192 2.01 26.48 1.44
CA ALA A 192 2.62 27.81 1.65
C ALA A 192 2.19 28.87 0.63
N ASP A 193 1.74 28.44 -0.55
CA ASP A 193 1.21 29.31 -1.61
C ASP A 193 -0.27 29.67 -1.41
N PHE A 194 -0.92 29.17 -0.35
CA PHE A 194 -2.30 29.50 -0.04
C PHE A 194 -2.37 30.96 0.43
N ARG A 195 -2.67 31.88 -0.50
CA ARG A 195 -3.08 33.24 -0.17
C ARG A 195 -4.38 33.15 0.61
N SER A 196 -4.32 33.36 1.93
CA SER A 196 -5.51 33.59 2.74
C SER A 196 -6.27 34.77 2.14
N GLY A 197 -7.38 34.49 1.47
CA GLY A 197 -8.37 35.49 1.11
C GLY A 197 -8.84 36.21 2.37
N ALA A 198 -8.93 37.53 2.25
CA ALA A 198 -9.34 38.49 3.27
C ALA A 198 -10.66 38.13 3.95
#